data_AF-A0A4Y2QGP4-F1
#
_entry.id   AF-A0A4Y2QGP4-F1
#
_cell.length_a   1.000
_cell.length_b   1.000
_cell.length_c   1.000
_cell.angle_alpha   90.00
_cell.angle_beta   90.00
_cell.angle_gamma   90.00
#
_symmetry.space_group_name_H-M   'P 1'
#
loop_
_entity.id
_entity.type
_entity.pdbx_description
1 polymer ?
#
loop_
_entity_poly.entity_id
_entity_poly.type
_entity_poly.pdbx_seq_one_letter_code
_entity_poly.pdbx_strand_id
1 'polypeptide(L)'
;MNSEVFKKWFLDLLRGLDKPCFIVMYKARYHSAYAEKISSTKTKKKADIVARILNKNIPHNVTNTRPELLNIVKERKEKYRAYELDQIAYEIGH
;
A
#
# COMPACT_ATOMS: atom_id res chain seq x y z
N MET A 1 -6.93 5.12 20.15
CA MET A 1 -7.46 4.59 18.88
C MET A 1 -6.43 3.61 18.31
N ASN A 2 -6.81 2.36 18.01
CA ASN A 2 -5.95 1.44 17.26
C ASN A 2 -6.43 1.35 15.80
N SER A 3 -5.65 0.74 14.91
CA SER A 3 -5.97 0.67 13.48
C SER A 3 -7.29 -0.08 13.22
N GLU A 4 -7.56 -1.14 13.98
CA GLU A 4 -8.74 -1.99 13.79
C GLU A 4 -10.04 -1.30 14.20
N VAL A 5 -10.03 -0.63 15.36
CA VAL A 5 -11.16 0.17 15.86
C VAL A 5 -11.45 1.31 14.90
N PHE A 6 -10.39 1.95 14.37
CA PHE A 6 -10.55 3.00 13.37
C PHE A 6 -11.21 2.48 12.09
N LYS A 7 -10.80 1.32 11.57
CA LYS A 7 -11.39 0.73 10.35
C LYS A 7 -12.87 0.39 10.54
N LYS A 8 -13.24 -0.16 11.69
CA LYS A 8 -14.65 -0.45 12.01
C LYS A 8 -15.49 0.83 11.98
N TRP A 9 -15.01 1.88 12.66
CA TRP A 9 -15.65 3.19 12.63
C TRP A 9 -15.74 3.77 11.21
N PHE A 10 -14.68 3.65 10.42
CA PHE A 10 -14.64 4.15 9.04
C PHE A 10 -15.64 3.43 8.12
N LEU A 11 -15.79 2.11 8.27
CA LEU A 11 -16.79 1.33 7.55
C LEU A 11 -18.22 1.77 7.91
N ASP A 12 -18.50 1.94 9.20
CA ASP A 12 -19.81 2.39 9.65
C ASP A 12 -20.11 3.83 9.20
N LEU A 13 -19.10 4.69 9.16
CA LEU A 13 -19.20 6.04 8.58
C LEU A 13 -19.59 5.96 7.10
N LEU A 14 -18.87 5.18 6.29
CA LEU A 14 -19.13 5.09 4.85
C LEU A 14 -20.54 4.56 4.55
N ARG A 15 -21.04 3.59 5.33
CA ARG A 15 -22.42 3.07 5.19
C ARG A 15 -23.50 4.12 5.39
N GLY A 16 -23.20 5.19 6.13
CA GLY A 16 -24.12 6.30 6.38
C GLY A 16 -23.94 7.50 5.45
N LEU A 17 -22.99 7.47 4.50
CA LEU A 17 -22.71 8.58 3.61
C LEU A 17 -23.34 8.37 2.23
N ASP A 18 -24.00 9.40 1.72
CA ASP A 18 -24.47 9.44 0.34
C ASP A 18 -23.32 9.71 -0.66
N LYS A 19 -23.44 9.18 -1.88
CA LYS A 19 -22.44 9.31 -2.95
C LYS A 19 -22.82 10.46 -3.91
N PRO A 20 -21.86 11.28 -4.40
CA PRO A 20 -20.42 11.26 -4.11
C PRO A 20 -20.04 12.06 -2.86
N CYS A 21 -19.06 11.58 -2.09
CA CYS A 21 -18.53 12.25 -0.91
C CYS A 21 -17.00 12.34 -0.93
N PHE A 22 -16.43 13.35 -0.27
CA PHE A 22 -14.99 13.50 -0.10
C PHE A 22 -14.62 13.45 1.38
N ILE A 23 -13.72 12.54 1.74
CA ILE A 23 -13.21 12.41 3.11
C ILE A 23 -11.77 12.87 3.14
N VAL A 24 -11.51 13.96 3.87
CA VAL A 24 -10.16 14.47 4.09
C VAL A 24 -9.76 14.18 5.53
N MET A 25 -8.61 13.53 5.69
CA MET A 25 -8.10 13.11 7.00
C MET A 25 -6.70 13.66 7.24
N TYR A 26 -6.41 14.05 8.48
CA TYR A 26 -5.03 14.33 8.87
C TYR A 26 -4.20 13.05 8.82
N LYS A 27 -2.90 13.19 8.59
CA LYS A 27 -1.98 12.04 8.55
C LYS A 27 -1.71 11.51 9.97
N ALA A 28 -2.09 10.26 10.24
CA ALA A 28 -1.64 9.58 11.46
C ALA A 28 -1.26 8.13 11.20
N ARG A 29 -0.32 7.63 12.00
CA ARG A 29 0.29 6.31 11.79
C ARG A 29 -0.70 5.15 11.81
N TYR A 30 -1.79 5.26 12.56
CA TYR A 30 -2.73 4.16 12.78
C TYR A 30 -3.83 4.04 11.70
N HIS A 31 -4.12 5.11 10.94
CA HIS A 31 -5.10 5.10 9.85
C HIS A 31 -4.51 5.45 8.47
N SER A 32 -3.30 6.01 8.38
CA SER A 32 -2.57 6.20 7.12
C SER A 32 -1.76 4.95 6.73
N ALA A 33 -2.33 3.75 6.90
CA ALA A 33 -1.69 2.49 6.56
C ALA A 33 -1.75 2.23 5.06
N TYR A 34 -0.66 1.71 4.49
CA TYR A 34 -0.65 1.25 3.10
C TYR A 34 -1.26 -0.15 3.01
N ALA A 35 -2.10 -0.36 1.99
CA ALA A 35 -2.66 -1.67 1.68
C ALA A 35 -1.53 -2.69 1.43
N GLU A 36 -0.48 -2.25 0.71
CA GLU A 36 0.74 -3.03 0.57
C GLU A 36 1.84 -2.57 1.52
N LYS A 37 2.23 -3.45 2.45
CA LYS A 37 3.53 -3.34 3.14
C LYS A 37 4.65 -3.64 2.13
N ILE A 38 5.08 -2.61 1.41
CA ILE A 38 6.32 -2.67 0.63
C ILE A 38 7.48 -2.51 1.61
N SER A 39 7.94 -3.65 2.12
CA SER A 39 9.13 -3.83 2.95
C SER A 39 10.40 -3.56 2.13
N SER A 40 10.55 -2.33 1.64
CA SER A 40 11.65 -1.92 0.77
C SER A 40 13.03 -2.06 1.44
N THR A 41 13.11 -2.15 2.77
CA THR A 41 14.38 -2.05 3.50
C THR A 41 14.71 -3.22 4.42
N LYS A 42 13.76 -4.12 4.73
CA LYS A 42 13.99 -5.25 5.66
C LYS A 42 14.32 -6.58 4.98
N THR A 43 14.08 -6.69 3.68
CA THR A 43 14.35 -7.94 2.95
C THR A 43 15.86 -8.10 2.74
N LYS A 44 16.47 -9.06 3.47
CA LYS A 44 17.92 -9.28 3.44
C LYS A 44 18.38 -10.01 2.17
N LYS A 45 17.57 -10.89 1.59
CA LYS A 45 17.97 -11.75 0.47
C LYS A 45 17.60 -11.14 -0.88
N LYS A 46 18.51 -11.25 -1.86
CA LYS A 46 18.27 -10.83 -3.26
C LYS A 46 17.10 -11.60 -3.89
N ALA A 47 16.99 -12.91 -3.60
CA ALA A 47 15.96 -13.78 -4.15
C ALA A 47 14.53 -13.31 -3.81
N ASP A 48 14.27 -12.89 -2.57
CA ASP A 48 12.97 -12.37 -2.16
C ASP A 48 12.59 -11.07 -2.90
N ILE A 49 13.58 -10.24 -3.22
CA ILE A 49 13.37 -9.00 -3.98
C ILE A 49 13.03 -9.33 -5.43
N VAL A 50 13.75 -10.28 -6.04
CA VAL A 50 13.50 -10.75 -7.42
C VAL A 50 12.12 -11.40 -7.54
N ALA A 51 11.76 -12.30 -6.62
CA ALA A 51 10.44 -12.94 -6.60
C ALA A 51 9.30 -11.91 -6.55
N ARG A 52 9.48 -10.83 -5.80
CA ARG A 52 8.50 -9.74 -5.70
C ARG A 52 8.41 -8.90 -6.98
N ILE A 53 9.55 -8.63 -7.61
CA ILE A 53 9.63 -7.93 -8.90
C ILE A 53 8.94 -8.77 -9.99
N LEU A 54 9.16 -10.09 -10.01
CA LEU A 54 8.48 -11.02 -10.91
C LEU A 54 6.97 -11.06 -10.69
N ASN A 55 6.51 -11.20 -9.44
CA ASN A 55 5.07 -11.22 -9.10
C ASN A 55 4.37 -9.94 -9.59
N LYS A 56 5.01 -8.78 -9.49
CA LYS A 56 4.47 -7.49 -9.94
C LYS A 56 4.72 -7.19 -11.42
N ASN A 57 5.28 -8.12 -12.19
CA ASN A 57 5.67 -7.94 -13.60
C ASN A 57 6.52 -6.68 -13.82
N ILE A 58 7.42 -6.39 -12.88
CA ILE A 58 8.30 -5.21 -12.97
C ILE A 58 9.53 -5.61 -13.82
N PRO A 59 9.86 -4.84 -14.88
CA PRO A 59 11.06 -5.07 -15.66
C PRO A 59 12.32 -4.95 -14.79
N HIS A 60 13.21 -5.93 -14.87
CA HIS A 60 14.50 -5.91 -14.17
C HIS A 60 15.55 -6.67 -14.98
N ASN A 61 16.82 -6.33 -14.78
CA ASN A 61 17.94 -7.08 -15.33
C ASN A 61 18.39 -8.16 -14.32
N VAL A 62 18.73 -9.35 -14.82
CA VAL A 62 19.26 -10.46 -14.02
C VAL A 62 20.62 -10.08 -13.41
N THR A 63 21.36 -9.18 -14.05
CA THR A 63 22.64 -8.66 -13.57
C THR A 63 22.51 -7.61 -12.47
N ASN A 64 21.32 -7.07 -12.21
CA ASN A 64 21.16 -5.98 -11.25
C ASN A 64 21.65 -6.39 -9.85
N THR A 65 22.35 -5.46 -9.21
CA THR A 65 22.81 -5.64 -7.83
C THR A 65 21.63 -5.50 -6.86
N ARG A 66 21.78 -6.01 -5.63
CA ARG A 66 20.75 -5.86 -4.59
C ARG A 66 20.28 -4.40 -4.39
N PRO A 67 21.16 -3.39 -4.28
CA PRO A 67 20.72 -2.00 -4.14
C PRO A 67 19.94 -1.49 -5.36
N GLU A 68 20.33 -1.86 -6.58
CA GLU A 68 19.60 -1.49 -7.80
C GLU A 68 18.19 -2.08 -7.83
N LEU A 69 18.04 -3.37 -7.50
CA LEU A 69 16.72 -4.00 -7.40
C LEU A 69 15.85 -3.33 -6.34
N LEU A 70 16.44 -2.90 -5.21
CA LEU A 70 15.71 -2.14 -4.20
C LEU A 70 15.31 -0.75 -4.71
N ASN A 71 16.13 -0.11 -5.53
CA ASN A 71 15.81 1.19 -6.11
C ASN A 71 14.65 1.08 -7.09
N ILE A 72 14.66 0.08 -7.97
CA ILE A 72 13.55 -0.23 -8.89
C ILE A 72 12.24 -0.43 -8.11
N VAL A 73 12.29 -1.18 -7.00
CA VAL A 73 11.11 -1.40 -6.13
C VAL A 73 10.66 -0.11 -5.45
N LYS A 74 11.57 0.78 -5.06
CA LYS A 74 11.24 2.08 -4.46
C LYS A 74 10.62 3.05 -5.46
N GLU A 75 11.18 3.16 -6.65
CA GLU A 75 10.64 4.04 -7.70
C GLU A 75 9.24 3.58 -8.14
N ARG A 76 9.03 2.27 -8.19
CA ARG A 76 7.71 1.70 -8.50
C ARG A 76 6.73 1.78 -7.32
N LYS A 77 7.22 1.86 -6.07
CA LYS A 77 6.38 1.88 -4.86
C LYS A 77 5.41 3.05 -4.83
N GLU A 78 5.79 4.21 -5.36
CA GLU A 78 4.88 5.36 -5.42
C GLU A 78 3.71 5.12 -6.35
N LYS A 79 3.92 4.40 -7.48
CA LYS A 79 2.85 4.03 -8.42
C LYS A 79 1.87 3.01 -7.82
N TYR A 80 2.32 2.16 -6.91
CA TYR A 80 1.49 1.14 -6.24
C TYR A 80 1.09 1.55 -4.81
N ARG A 81 1.20 2.84 -4.48
CA ARG A 81 0.90 3.35 -3.15
C ARG A 81 -0.61 3.49 -2.97
N ALA A 82 -1.28 2.39 -2.67
CA ALA A 82 -2.67 2.38 -2.23
C ALA A 82 -2.75 2.49 -0.70
N TYR A 83 -3.59 3.38 -0.18
CA TYR A 83 -3.95 3.34 1.24
C TYR A 83 -4.98 2.24 1.47
N GLU A 84 -4.90 1.62 2.64
CA GLU A 84 -5.83 0.55 3.01
C GLU A 84 -7.28 1.05 3.09
N LEU A 85 -7.50 2.29 3.53
CA LEU A 85 -8.82 2.89 3.60
C LEU A 85 -9.42 3.16 2.21
N ASP A 86 -8.60 3.56 1.25
CA ASP A 86 -9.05 3.79 -0.13
C ASP A 86 -9.54 2.48 -0.76
N GLN A 87 -8.82 1.38 -0.50
CA GLN A 87 -9.22 0.04 -0.95
C GLN A 87 -10.55 -0.38 -0.31
N ILE A 88 -10.70 -0.15 1.00
CA ILE A 88 -11.94 -0.45 1.73
C ILE A 88 -13.12 0.35 1.17
N ALA A 89 -12.93 1.65 0.90
CA ALA A 89 -13.97 2.49 0.31
C ALA A 89 -14.37 2.00 -1.09
N TYR A 90 -13.39 1.70 -1.93
CA TYR A 90 -13.60 1.17 -3.27
C TYR A 90 -14.38 -0.16 -3.26
N GLU A 91 -14.06 -1.07 -2.35
CA GLU A 91 -14.72 -2.39 -2.23
C GLU A 91 -16.21 -2.30 -1.88
N ILE A 92 -16.64 -1.24 -1.18
CA ILE A 92 -18.05 -0.98 -0.87
C ILE A 92 -18.70 0.03 -1.82
N GLY A 93 -18.00 0.36 -2.91
CA GLY A 93 -18.45 1.20 -4.00
C GLY A 93 -18.45 2.70 -3.72
N HIS A 94 -17.69 3.16 -2.73
CA HIS A 94 -17.40 4.59 -2.49
C HIS A 94 -16.18 5.06 -3.29
#